data_AF-A0A452HH55-F1
#
_entry.id   AF-A0A452HH55-F1
#
_cell.length_a   1.000
_cell.length_b   1.000
_cell.length_c   1.000
_cell.angle_alpha   90.00
_cell.angle_beta   90.00
_cell.angle_gamma   90.00
#
_symmetry.space_group_name_H-M   'P 1'
#
loop_
_entity.id
_entity.type
_entity.pdbx_description
1 polymer ?
#
loop_
_entity_poly.entity_id
_entity_poly.type
_entity_poly.pdbx_seq_one_letter_code
_entity_poly.pdbx_strand_id
1 'polypeptide(L)'
;GVLHWCHITTLFENDRHFSHLSTLEREMAFRTEMGLYYSYFKTIVEAPSFWNGMWMIMNDKLTEYPLMINTLKRFNLYPEVVLASWYRIYTGVMDFIGLQTKTCWTVNRGEGLSPVESCEGLGDPASFYVAVIFLLNGVMMSLFFIYGTYLSGSRLGGLVTVLCYFFNHGECTRVMWTPPLRESFSYPFLVLQMLLLTYILRTPNINRGSLIALCVSNVFFMLPWQFAQFVLLTQIASLFAVYVVGYIDSLKLQKILCAHMASLALCFILMFGNSMLLTSYYAASLAVIWGILELSPKLLKMSRREVSLWAIEGFAWLFGTVTLKYLTSLIFGVADDAHISNLLKSKFIGYKDFDTLMYTCAAEFDFMEKETPIRYTKTLLLPVVLVVFGVITRKVSDSFSELTSSSFGGLVYHALQLLAYTVLGILIMRLKLFLTPHLCIMASLVCSKQGIETCPFWGRGGGVAFCHLSLMSCHGTPSPSIHCHT
;
A
#
# COMPACT_ATOMS: atom_id res chain seq x y z
N GLY A 1 -1.64 -17.64 -2.25
CA GLY A 1 -1.75 -17.48 -0.79
C GLY A 1 -0.76 -18.34 -0.03
N VAL A 2 -1.11 -19.59 0.27
CA VAL A 2 -0.32 -20.48 1.15
C VAL A 2 1.15 -20.60 0.71
N LEU A 3 1.42 -20.80 -0.58
CA LEU A 3 2.81 -20.87 -1.09
C LEU A 3 3.63 -19.61 -0.80
N HIS A 4 3.01 -18.42 -0.88
CA HIS A 4 3.68 -17.15 -0.60
C HIS A 4 3.95 -16.99 0.91
N TRP A 5 2.98 -17.40 1.74
CA TRP A 5 3.16 -17.43 3.19
C TRP A 5 4.33 -18.34 3.57
N CYS A 6 4.36 -19.59 3.09
CA CYS A 6 5.47 -20.51 3.32
C CYS A 6 6.79 -19.93 2.81
N HIS A 7 6.80 -19.35 1.60
CA HIS A 7 8.00 -18.75 1.02
C HIS A 7 8.58 -17.62 1.88
N ILE A 8 7.75 -16.67 2.34
CA ILE A 8 8.21 -15.58 3.20
C ILE A 8 8.71 -16.12 4.54
N THR A 9 7.99 -17.07 5.14
CA THR A 9 8.42 -17.68 6.41
C THR A 9 9.79 -18.35 6.26
N THR A 10 10.00 -19.10 5.17
CA THR A 10 11.31 -19.73 4.89
C THR A 10 12.40 -18.70 4.63
N LEU A 11 12.12 -17.63 3.89
CA LEU A 11 13.10 -16.57 3.65
C LEU A 11 13.49 -15.83 4.93
N PHE A 12 12.52 -15.50 5.78
CA PHE A 12 12.77 -14.85 7.06
C PHE A 12 13.59 -15.76 7.99
N GLU A 13 13.26 -17.05 8.03
CA GLU A 13 14.00 -18.01 8.85
C GLU A 13 15.43 -18.22 8.34
N ASN A 14 15.63 -18.26 7.02
CA ASN A 14 16.96 -18.39 6.43
C ASN A 14 17.84 -17.14 6.61
N ASP A 15 17.24 -15.95 6.67
CA ASP A 15 17.97 -14.69 6.86
C ASP A 15 18.32 -14.45 8.34
N ARG A 16 17.37 -14.73 9.24
CA ARG A 16 17.48 -14.34 10.65
C ARG A 16 17.77 -15.47 11.61
N HIS A 17 17.58 -16.73 11.19
CA HIS A 17 17.56 -17.89 12.09
C HIS A 17 16.69 -17.63 13.33
N PHE A 18 15.52 -17.03 13.10
CA PHE A 18 14.70 -16.43 14.14
C PHE A 18 14.25 -17.45 15.19
N SER A 19 14.00 -18.68 14.75
CA SER A 19 13.70 -19.84 15.60
C SER A 19 14.80 -20.07 16.65
N HIS A 20 16.06 -20.06 16.23
CA HIS A 20 17.23 -20.33 17.07
C HIS A 20 17.61 -19.18 18.02
N LEU A 21 17.09 -17.97 17.81
CA LEU A 21 17.38 -16.83 18.68
C LEU A 21 16.69 -16.98 20.03
N SER A 22 17.38 -16.56 21.09
CA SER A 22 16.75 -16.42 22.41
C SER A 22 15.67 -15.34 22.42
N THR A 23 14.77 -15.35 23.41
CA THR A 23 13.70 -14.35 23.52
C THR A 23 14.24 -12.92 23.47
N LEU A 24 15.31 -12.61 24.21
CA LEU A 24 15.91 -11.28 24.20
C LEU A 24 16.52 -10.91 22.85
N GLU A 25 17.18 -11.84 22.17
CA GLU A 25 17.75 -11.60 20.84
C GLU A 25 16.69 -11.37 19.77
N ARG A 26 15.55 -12.08 19.85
CA ARG A 26 14.40 -11.84 18.96
C ARG A 26 13.83 -10.45 19.14
N GLU A 27 13.70 -9.99 20.38
CA GLU A 27 13.23 -8.63 20.66
C GLU A 27 14.21 -7.58 20.13
N MET A 28 15.52 -7.81 20.30
CA MET A 28 16.57 -6.95 19.75
C MET A 28 16.67 -7.00 18.21
N ALA A 29 16.16 -8.05 17.57
CA ALA A 29 16.08 -8.13 16.11
C ALA A 29 15.09 -7.10 15.55
N PHE A 30 14.07 -6.72 16.31
CA PHE A 30 13.17 -5.62 15.98
C PHE A 30 13.85 -4.27 16.26
N ARG A 31 14.47 -3.69 15.23
CA ARG A 31 15.13 -2.38 15.33
C ARG A 31 14.18 -1.24 14.98
N THR A 32 14.52 -0.04 15.46
CA THR A 32 13.87 1.23 15.10
C THR A 32 12.33 1.20 15.26
N GLU A 33 11.58 1.42 14.18
CA GLU A 33 10.11 1.46 14.17
C GLU A 33 9.49 0.10 14.52
N MET A 34 10.13 -1.01 14.13
CA MET A 34 9.65 -2.37 14.41
C MET A 34 9.65 -2.66 15.91
N GLY A 35 10.74 -2.28 16.59
CA GLY A 35 10.89 -2.47 18.04
C GLY A 35 9.90 -1.62 18.83
N LEU A 36 9.66 -0.39 18.37
CA LEU A 36 8.66 0.49 18.96
C LEU A 36 7.25 -0.09 18.86
N TYR A 37 6.84 -0.63 17.72
CA TYR A 37 5.50 -1.21 17.60
C TYR A 37 5.35 -2.51 18.38
N TYR A 38 6.39 -3.37 18.35
CA TYR A 38 6.39 -4.60 19.12
C TYR A 38 6.32 -4.34 20.64
N SER A 39 6.96 -3.29 21.16
CA SER A 39 6.91 -2.98 22.60
C SER A 39 5.50 -2.63 23.09
N TYR A 40 4.70 -1.93 22.28
CA TYR A 40 3.29 -1.66 22.59
C TYR A 40 2.43 -2.93 22.54
N PHE A 41 2.63 -3.79 21.53
CA PHE A 41 2.00 -5.11 21.49
C PHE A 41 2.31 -5.91 22.76
N LYS A 42 3.60 -5.99 23.13
CA LYS A 42 4.09 -6.67 24.33
C LYS A 42 3.45 -6.11 25.60
N THR A 43 3.36 -4.79 25.72
CA THR A 43 2.72 -4.12 26.87
C THR A 43 1.27 -4.60 27.08
N ILE A 44 0.49 -4.74 26.01
CA ILE A 44 -0.90 -5.22 26.10
C ILE A 44 -0.93 -6.71 26.46
N VAL A 45 -0.02 -7.51 25.90
CA VAL A 45 0.07 -8.96 26.16
C VAL A 45 0.44 -9.23 27.62
N GLU A 46 1.44 -8.53 28.16
CA GLU A 46 1.97 -8.74 29.51
C GLU A 46 1.14 -8.09 30.64
N ALA A 47 0.23 -7.16 30.30
CA ALA A 47 -0.66 -6.54 31.28
C ALA A 47 -1.50 -7.60 32.04
N PRO A 48 -2.04 -7.30 33.23
CA PRO A 48 -2.94 -8.24 33.93
C PRO A 48 -4.26 -8.45 33.18
N SER A 49 -4.74 -7.44 32.44
CA SER A 49 -5.95 -7.51 31.63
C SER A 49 -5.78 -6.72 30.34
N PHE A 50 -6.54 -7.09 29.31
CA PHE A 50 -6.54 -6.37 28.03
C PHE A 50 -6.88 -4.88 28.21
N TRP A 51 -7.88 -4.56 29.05
CA TRP A 51 -8.28 -3.20 29.34
C TRP A 51 -7.20 -2.39 30.06
N ASN A 52 -6.44 -3.01 30.97
CA ASN A 52 -5.32 -2.33 31.61
C ASN A 52 -4.22 -2.04 30.58
N GLY A 53 -3.87 -3.01 29.74
CA GLY A 53 -2.93 -2.80 28.64
C GLY A 53 -3.36 -1.67 27.69
N MET A 54 -4.64 -1.65 27.31
CA MET A 54 -5.23 -0.56 26.51
C MET A 54 -5.13 0.80 27.20
N TRP A 55 -5.40 0.86 28.50
CA TRP A 55 -5.30 2.10 29.26
C TRP A 55 -3.84 2.60 29.34
N MET A 56 -2.88 1.69 29.52
CA MET A 56 -1.45 2.00 29.55
C MET A 56 -0.96 2.61 28.24
N ILE A 57 -1.32 2.04 27.08
CA ILE A 57 -0.91 2.58 25.77
C ILE A 57 -1.66 3.88 25.42
N MET A 58 -2.89 4.06 25.89
CA MET A 58 -3.67 5.27 25.63
C MET A 58 -3.22 6.46 26.50
N ASN A 59 -2.52 6.20 27.60
CA ASN A 59 -1.99 7.21 28.52
C ASN A 59 -0.47 7.03 28.69
N ASP A 60 0.25 7.01 27.57
CA ASP A 60 1.68 6.80 27.57
C ASP A 60 2.43 8.07 28.01
N LYS A 61 3.25 7.93 29.05
CA LYS A 61 4.12 8.97 29.60
C LYS A 61 5.59 8.78 29.25
N LEU A 62 5.96 7.62 28.71
CA LEU A 62 7.36 7.23 28.54
C LEU A 62 7.93 7.74 27.22
N THR A 63 7.15 7.72 26.14
CA THR A 63 7.67 7.97 24.79
C THR A 63 7.91 9.45 24.49
N GLU A 64 6.98 10.33 24.87
CA GLU A 64 7.08 11.80 24.65
C GLU A 64 7.05 12.57 25.98
N TYR A 65 7.77 12.11 27.01
CA TYR A 65 7.83 12.81 28.32
C TYR A 65 8.30 14.27 28.14
N PRO A 66 7.64 15.28 28.77
CA PRO A 66 6.65 15.21 29.84
C PRO A 66 5.19 15.10 29.39
N LEU A 67 4.92 15.00 28.08
CA LEU A 67 3.57 14.94 27.56
C LEU A 67 2.97 13.53 27.73
N MET A 68 1.68 13.49 28.06
CA MET A 68 0.88 12.27 27.99
C MET A 68 0.30 12.14 26.58
N ILE A 69 0.65 11.07 25.87
CA ILE A 69 0.17 10.84 24.52
C ILE A 69 -0.76 9.64 24.44
N ASN A 70 -1.80 9.78 23.63
CA ASN A 70 -2.57 8.64 23.17
C ASN A 70 -1.88 8.05 21.94
N THR A 71 -1.23 6.91 22.13
CA THR A 71 -0.42 6.26 21.10
C THR A 71 -1.27 5.71 19.95
N LEU A 72 -2.55 5.39 20.16
CA LEU A 72 -3.48 5.00 19.09
C LEU A 72 -3.74 6.16 18.13
N LYS A 73 -3.88 7.38 18.67
CA LYS A 73 -4.05 8.61 17.89
C LYS A 73 -2.75 9.04 17.20
N ARG A 74 -1.62 8.94 17.92
CA ARG A 74 -0.32 9.44 17.46
C ARG A 74 0.39 8.51 16.47
N PHE A 75 0.37 7.19 16.71
CA PHE A 75 1.18 6.20 15.97
C PHE A 75 0.36 5.15 15.21
N ASN A 76 -0.98 5.23 15.19
CA ASN A 76 -1.84 4.32 14.44
C ASN A 76 -1.70 2.83 14.87
N LEU A 77 -1.58 2.57 16.19
CA LEU A 77 -1.34 1.26 16.80
C LEU A 77 -2.54 0.29 16.80
N TYR A 78 -3.52 0.47 15.90
CA TYR A 78 -4.66 -0.45 15.79
C TYR A 78 -4.26 -1.90 15.50
N PRO A 79 -3.28 -2.20 14.63
CA PRO A 79 -2.84 -3.57 14.38
C PRO A 79 -2.38 -4.27 15.66
N GLU A 80 -1.58 -3.60 16.48
CA GLU A 80 -1.01 -4.17 17.71
C GLU A 80 -2.09 -4.46 18.74
N VAL A 81 -3.10 -3.60 18.87
CA VAL A 81 -4.26 -3.83 19.73
C VAL A 81 -5.04 -5.07 19.30
N VAL A 82 -5.32 -5.19 17.99
CA VAL A 82 -6.05 -6.33 17.44
C VAL A 82 -5.25 -7.62 17.61
N LEU A 83 -3.95 -7.58 17.31
CA LEU A 83 -3.07 -8.74 17.46
C LEU A 83 -2.90 -9.15 18.92
N ALA A 84 -2.77 -8.21 19.84
CA ALA A 84 -2.67 -8.52 21.28
C ALA A 84 -3.96 -9.14 21.81
N SER A 85 -5.12 -8.67 21.33
CA SER A 85 -6.41 -9.27 21.62
C SER A 85 -6.48 -10.71 21.12
N TRP A 86 -6.13 -10.94 19.84
CA TRP A 86 -6.10 -12.28 19.25
C TRP A 86 -5.11 -13.21 19.95
N TYR A 87 -3.94 -12.71 20.33
CA TYR A 87 -2.93 -13.49 21.05
C TYR A 87 -3.46 -13.95 22.41
N ARG A 88 -4.03 -13.05 23.22
CA ARG A 88 -4.62 -13.38 24.53
C ARG A 88 -5.76 -14.39 24.42
N ILE A 89 -6.63 -14.24 23.40
CA ILE A 89 -7.71 -15.19 23.13
C ILE A 89 -7.11 -16.54 22.74
N TYR A 90 -6.11 -16.55 21.85
CA TYR A 90 -5.44 -17.75 21.40
C TYR A 90 -4.79 -18.51 22.56
N THR A 91 -3.96 -17.84 23.37
CA THR A 91 -3.30 -18.48 24.51
C THR A 91 -4.32 -18.94 25.54
N GLY A 92 -5.32 -18.10 25.87
CA GLY A 92 -6.36 -18.47 26.83
C GLY A 92 -7.20 -19.68 26.39
N VAL A 93 -7.55 -19.78 25.10
CA VAL A 93 -8.26 -20.94 24.56
C VAL A 93 -7.37 -22.18 24.56
N MET A 94 -6.11 -22.06 24.16
CA MET A 94 -5.21 -23.22 24.12
C MET A 94 -4.83 -23.73 25.52
N ASP A 95 -4.65 -22.82 26.48
CA ASP A 95 -4.44 -23.16 27.89
C ASP A 95 -5.67 -23.86 28.48
N PHE A 96 -6.88 -23.42 28.10
CA PHE A 96 -8.13 -24.10 28.49
C PHE A 96 -8.27 -25.51 27.91
N ILE A 97 -7.81 -25.73 26.67
CA ILE A 97 -7.81 -27.05 26.02
C ILE A 97 -6.63 -27.91 26.52
N GLY A 98 -5.61 -27.31 27.12
CA GLY A 98 -4.39 -28.00 27.57
C GLY A 98 -3.41 -28.33 26.43
N LEU A 99 -3.48 -27.63 25.30
CA LEU A 99 -2.57 -27.82 24.16
C LEU A 99 -1.32 -26.96 24.33
N GLN A 100 -0.14 -27.59 24.25
CA GLN A 100 1.12 -26.85 24.26
C GLN A 100 1.28 -26.04 22.97
N THR A 101 1.37 -24.71 23.12
CA THR A 101 1.45 -23.75 22.00
C THR A 101 2.87 -23.29 21.67
N LYS A 102 3.82 -23.61 22.53
CA LYS A 102 5.25 -23.32 22.35
C LYS A 102 6.10 -24.49 22.83
N THR A 103 7.20 -24.72 22.13
CA THR A 103 8.23 -25.70 22.48
C THR A 103 9.50 -24.96 22.82
N CYS A 104 10.02 -25.15 24.03
CA CYS A 104 11.23 -24.47 24.50
C CYS A 104 12.43 -25.41 24.48
N TRP A 105 13.52 -24.92 23.93
CA TRP A 105 14.81 -25.59 23.80
C TRP A 105 15.87 -24.80 24.57
N THR A 106 16.86 -25.48 25.13
CA THR A 106 18.04 -24.84 25.72
C THR A 106 19.17 -24.83 24.70
N VAL A 107 19.60 -23.65 24.30
CA VAL A 107 20.65 -23.45 23.30
C VAL A 107 21.95 -23.12 24.01
N ASN A 108 22.97 -23.98 23.84
CA ASN A 108 24.32 -23.73 24.34
C ASN A 108 25.06 -22.76 23.42
N ARG A 109 25.55 -21.65 23.97
CA ARG A 109 26.18 -20.54 23.21
C ARG A 109 27.70 -20.67 23.02
N GLY A 110 28.29 -21.79 23.44
CA GLY A 110 29.75 -22.02 23.43
C GLY A 110 30.38 -22.03 24.82
N GLU A 111 31.70 -22.25 24.89
CA GLU A 111 32.43 -22.34 26.16
C GLU A 111 32.39 -21.00 26.93
N GLY A 112 32.01 -21.07 28.21
CA GLY A 112 32.01 -19.92 29.13
C GLY A 112 30.76 -19.02 29.08
N LEU A 113 29.77 -19.31 28.23
CA LEU A 113 28.49 -18.59 28.18
C LEU A 113 27.36 -19.43 28.78
N SER A 114 26.48 -18.80 29.57
CA SER A 114 25.31 -19.49 30.12
C SER A 114 24.36 -19.92 29.01
N PRO A 115 23.79 -21.14 29.07
CA PRO A 115 22.77 -21.58 28.13
C PRO A 115 21.57 -20.64 28.19
N VAL A 116 20.92 -20.41 27.05
CA VAL A 116 19.74 -19.56 26.97
C VAL A 116 18.55 -20.36 26.46
N GLU A 117 17.38 -20.09 27.02
CA GLU A 117 16.13 -20.70 26.59
C GLU A 117 15.61 -20.02 25.31
N SER A 118 15.29 -20.83 24.30
CA SER A 118 14.65 -20.42 23.06
C SER A 118 13.32 -21.15 22.93
N CYS A 119 12.21 -20.42 22.97
CA CYS A 119 10.86 -20.98 22.82
C CYS A 119 10.32 -20.69 21.43
N GLU A 120 9.91 -21.70 20.68
CA GLU A 120 9.33 -21.52 19.34
C GLU A 120 7.86 -21.89 19.32
N GLY A 121 7.10 -21.28 18.42
CA GLY A 121 5.68 -21.58 18.20
C GLY A 121 4.78 -20.35 18.34
N LEU A 122 3.49 -20.54 18.05
CA LEU A 122 2.50 -19.46 18.10
C LEU A 122 2.18 -19.00 19.53
N GLY A 123 2.63 -19.74 20.55
CA GLY A 123 2.58 -19.33 21.96
C GLY A 123 3.74 -18.42 22.39
N ASP A 124 4.69 -18.12 21.49
CA ASP A 124 5.69 -17.07 21.71
C ASP A 124 5.19 -15.74 21.11
N PRO A 125 5.17 -14.62 21.86
CA PRO A 125 4.58 -13.36 21.38
C PRO A 125 5.25 -12.83 20.10
N ALA A 126 6.58 -12.89 20.01
CA ALA A 126 7.33 -12.40 18.85
C ALA A 126 7.03 -13.24 17.60
N SER A 127 7.03 -14.57 17.76
CA SER A 127 6.73 -15.52 16.70
C SER A 127 5.28 -15.38 16.21
N PHE A 128 4.31 -15.23 17.12
CA PHE A 128 2.90 -14.97 16.77
C PHE A 128 2.74 -13.68 15.98
N TYR A 129 3.36 -12.59 16.46
CA TYR A 129 3.27 -11.27 15.85
C TYR A 129 3.74 -11.29 14.39
N VAL A 130 4.89 -11.90 14.12
CA VAL A 130 5.44 -12.06 12.76
C VAL A 130 4.59 -13.01 11.91
N ALA A 131 4.14 -14.13 12.47
CA ALA A 131 3.35 -15.13 11.75
C ALA A 131 2.04 -14.56 11.18
N VAL A 132 1.33 -13.71 11.94
CA VAL A 132 0.08 -13.10 11.46
C VAL A 132 0.34 -12.12 10.31
N ILE A 133 1.45 -11.37 10.35
CA ILE A 133 1.86 -10.48 9.25
C ILE A 133 2.14 -11.28 7.97
N PHE A 134 2.82 -12.43 8.10
CA PHE A 134 3.09 -13.29 6.94
C PHE A 134 1.82 -13.94 6.39
N LEU A 135 0.88 -14.33 7.26
CA LEU A 135 -0.44 -14.82 6.86
C LEU A 135 -1.20 -13.74 6.05
N LEU A 136 -1.20 -12.50 6.55
CA LEU A 136 -1.83 -11.36 5.89
C LEU A 136 -1.19 -11.08 4.52
N ASN A 137 0.13 -11.22 4.38
CA ASN A 137 0.82 -11.16 3.09
C ASN A 137 0.51 -12.36 2.17
N GLY A 138 0.20 -13.51 2.75
CA GLY A 138 -0.39 -14.65 2.03
C GLY A 138 -1.74 -14.28 1.41
N VAL A 139 -2.62 -13.59 2.16
CA VAL A 139 -3.92 -13.09 1.66
C VAL A 139 -3.72 -12.08 0.54
N MET A 140 -2.78 -11.14 0.70
CA MET A 140 -2.41 -10.17 -0.34
C MET A 140 -2.06 -10.86 -1.66
N MET A 141 -1.24 -11.91 -1.65
CA MET A 141 -0.89 -12.63 -2.88
C MET A 141 -2.10 -13.30 -3.55
N SER A 142 -3.04 -13.82 -2.75
CA SER A 142 -4.30 -14.34 -3.29
C SER A 142 -5.13 -13.24 -3.95
N LEU A 143 -5.17 -12.04 -3.37
CA LEU A 143 -5.81 -10.87 -3.97
C LEU A 143 -5.15 -10.44 -5.27
N PHE A 144 -3.81 -10.46 -5.37
CA PHE A 144 -3.10 -10.19 -6.62
C PHE A 144 -3.49 -11.14 -7.75
N PHE A 145 -3.59 -12.43 -7.46
CA PHE A 145 -4.03 -13.41 -8.45
C PHE A 145 -5.45 -13.13 -8.95
N ILE A 146 -6.38 -12.84 -8.02
CA ILE A 146 -7.76 -12.48 -8.35
C ILE A 146 -7.78 -11.19 -9.17
N TYR A 147 -6.98 -10.20 -8.79
CA TYR A 147 -6.93 -8.91 -9.44
C TYR A 147 -6.36 -9.00 -10.86
N GLY A 148 -5.22 -9.67 -11.07
CA GLY A 148 -4.67 -9.90 -12.40
C GLY A 148 -5.63 -10.72 -13.29
N THR A 149 -6.34 -11.69 -12.71
CA THR A 149 -7.36 -12.47 -13.44
C THR A 149 -8.54 -11.61 -13.85
N TYR A 150 -9.03 -10.74 -12.95
CA TYR A 150 -10.14 -9.84 -13.21
C TYR A 150 -9.77 -8.77 -14.25
N LEU A 151 -8.58 -8.18 -14.13
CA LEU A 151 -8.13 -7.11 -15.02
C LEU A 151 -7.95 -7.60 -16.46
N SER A 152 -7.33 -8.77 -16.65
CA SER A 152 -7.08 -9.40 -17.96
C SER A 152 -8.27 -10.22 -18.51
N GLY A 153 -9.23 -10.61 -17.68
CA GLY A 153 -10.29 -11.55 -18.07
C GLY A 153 -9.79 -12.98 -18.34
N SER A 154 -8.59 -13.33 -17.86
CA SER A 154 -7.95 -14.62 -18.09
C SER A 154 -7.22 -15.13 -16.86
N ARG A 155 -7.35 -16.43 -16.54
CA ARG A 155 -6.60 -17.06 -15.44
C ARG A 155 -5.09 -16.99 -15.64
N LEU A 156 -4.63 -16.96 -16.90
CA LEU A 156 -3.21 -16.79 -17.23
C LEU A 156 -2.69 -15.41 -16.82
N GLY A 157 -3.50 -14.35 -16.91
CA GLY A 157 -3.08 -13.02 -16.47
C GLY A 157 -2.85 -12.94 -14.97
N GLY A 158 -3.68 -13.63 -14.17
CA GLY A 158 -3.45 -13.77 -12.72
C GLY A 158 -2.14 -14.51 -12.41
N LEU A 159 -1.84 -15.59 -13.15
CA LEU A 159 -0.59 -16.34 -12.99
C LEU A 159 0.63 -15.50 -13.38
N VAL A 160 0.56 -14.72 -14.47
CA VAL A 160 1.62 -13.78 -14.88
C VAL A 160 1.87 -12.74 -13.79
N THR A 161 0.84 -12.13 -13.20
CA THR A 161 1.03 -11.17 -12.09
C THR A 161 1.77 -11.79 -10.91
N VAL A 162 1.39 -13.00 -10.50
CA VAL A 162 2.03 -13.70 -9.38
C VAL A 162 3.50 -14.02 -9.71
N LEU A 163 3.78 -14.52 -10.92
CA LEU A 163 5.15 -14.82 -11.34
C LEU A 163 6.01 -13.55 -11.43
N CYS A 164 5.51 -12.47 -12.03
CA CYS A 164 6.19 -11.18 -12.05
C CYS A 164 6.49 -10.65 -10.65
N TYR A 165 5.57 -10.85 -9.70
CA TYR A 165 5.80 -10.51 -8.30
C TYR A 165 6.93 -11.34 -7.69
N PHE A 166 6.93 -12.68 -7.87
CA PHE A 166 7.99 -13.54 -7.32
C PHE A 166 9.36 -13.25 -7.93
N PHE A 167 9.46 -13.02 -9.25
CA PHE A 167 10.73 -12.66 -9.90
C PHE A 167 11.27 -11.30 -9.43
N ASN A 168 10.40 -10.39 -8.99
CA ASN A 168 10.78 -9.08 -8.47
C ASN A 168 10.51 -8.94 -6.96
N HIS A 169 10.52 -10.06 -6.21
CA HIS A 169 10.05 -10.08 -4.82
C HIS A 169 10.74 -9.02 -3.93
N GLY A 170 12.06 -8.86 -4.05
CA GLY A 170 12.84 -7.88 -3.28
C GLY A 170 12.50 -6.41 -3.58
N GLU A 171 11.91 -6.11 -4.74
CA GLU A 171 11.44 -4.78 -5.10
C GLU A 171 9.93 -4.59 -4.83
N CYS A 172 9.18 -5.69 -4.75
CA CYS A 172 7.74 -5.70 -4.48
C CYS A 172 7.41 -5.65 -2.99
N THR A 173 8.26 -6.22 -2.13
CA THR A 173 8.03 -6.28 -0.69
C THR A 173 9.34 -6.37 0.07
N ARG A 174 9.32 -5.86 1.30
CA ARG A 174 10.39 -6.00 2.28
C ARG A 174 9.94 -6.69 3.56
N VAL A 175 8.74 -7.28 3.55
CA VAL A 175 8.13 -7.95 4.71
C VAL A 175 9.02 -9.05 5.26
N MET A 176 9.82 -9.72 4.42
CA MET A 176 10.75 -10.75 4.86
C MET A 176 11.96 -10.22 5.65
N TRP A 177 12.28 -8.93 5.60
CA TRP A 177 13.37 -8.34 6.41
C TRP A 177 12.83 -7.50 7.55
N THR A 178 11.74 -6.80 7.30
CA THR A 178 11.11 -5.86 8.23
C THR A 178 9.60 -6.11 8.29
N PRO A 179 9.15 -7.21 8.94
CA PRO A 179 7.73 -7.58 8.93
C PRO A 179 6.79 -6.54 9.56
N PRO A 180 7.02 -6.06 10.80
CA PRO A 180 6.06 -5.24 11.52
C PRO A 180 6.22 -3.76 11.19
N LEU A 181 6.00 -3.44 9.92
CA LEU A 181 5.89 -2.09 9.44
C LEU A 181 4.42 -1.76 9.15
N ARG A 182 4.05 -0.49 9.28
CA ARG A 182 2.68 -0.03 9.04
C ARG A 182 2.19 -0.35 7.64
N GLU A 183 3.04 -0.14 6.63
CA GLU A 183 2.73 -0.49 5.25
C GLU A 183 2.45 -1.99 5.07
N SER A 184 3.11 -2.87 5.82
CA SER A 184 2.92 -4.33 5.74
C SER A 184 1.50 -4.75 6.15
N PHE A 185 0.89 -4.02 7.09
CA PHE A 185 -0.50 -4.23 7.51
C PHE A 185 -1.51 -3.61 6.55
N SER A 186 -1.24 -2.40 6.07
CA SER A 186 -2.17 -1.65 5.23
C SER A 186 -2.22 -2.15 3.79
N TYR A 187 -1.09 -2.56 3.21
CA TYR A 187 -0.96 -2.85 1.78
C TYR A 187 -1.95 -3.91 1.21
N PRO A 188 -2.24 -5.04 1.89
CA PRO A 188 -3.27 -5.98 1.43
C PRO A 188 -4.64 -5.32 1.21
N PHE A 189 -5.01 -4.39 2.09
CA PHE A 189 -6.27 -3.65 1.99
C PHE A 189 -6.26 -2.64 0.84
N LEU A 190 -5.10 -2.06 0.51
CA LEU A 190 -4.95 -1.26 -0.72
C LEU A 190 -5.20 -2.08 -1.98
N VAL A 191 -4.65 -3.30 -2.05
CA VAL A 191 -4.85 -4.19 -3.21
C VAL A 191 -6.34 -4.55 -3.35
N LEU A 192 -6.99 -4.89 -2.23
CA LEU A 192 -8.44 -5.14 -2.21
C LEU A 192 -9.24 -3.91 -2.66
N GLN A 193 -8.88 -2.74 -2.14
CA GLN A 193 -9.52 -1.47 -2.44
C GLN A 193 -9.40 -1.12 -3.93
N MET A 194 -8.22 -1.28 -4.53
CA MET A 194 -8.00 -1.05 -5.96
C MET A 194 -8.80 -2.03 -6.81
N LEU A 195 -8.85 -3.32 -6.43
CA LEU A 195 -9.67 -4.33 -7.10
C LEU A 195 -11.17 -3.96 -7.07
N LEU A 196 -11.69 -3.56 -5.90
CA LEU A 196 -13.08 -3.14 -5.73
C LEU A 196 -13.38 -1.87 -6.54
N LEU A 197 -12.46 -0.92 -6.60
CA LEU A 197 -12.61 0.28 -7.40
C LEU A 197 -12.65 -0.07 -8.90
N THR A 198 -11.74 -0.90 -9.40
CA THR A 198 -11.75 -1.37 -10.79
C THR A 198 -13.06 -2.10 -11.12
N TYR A 199 -13.58 -2.90 -10.19
CA TYR A 199 -14.87 -3.55 -10.33
C TYR A 199 -16.03 -2.53 -10.46
N ILE A 200 -16.05 -1.50 -9.62
CA ILE A 200 -17.07 -0.43 -9.68
C ILE A 200 -16.98 0.37 -10.98
N LEU A 201 -15.75 0.65 -11.46
CA LEU A 201 -15.54 1.38 -12.71
C LEU A 201 -16.06 0.60 -13.93
N ARG A 202 -15.81 -0.71 -13.97
CA ARG A 202 -16.23 -1.59 -15.08
C ARG A 202 -17.71 -1.94 -15.06
N THR A 203 -18.36 -1.89 -13.90
CA THR A 203 -19.79 -2.23 -13.78
C THR A 203 -20.66 -1.02 -14.15
N PRO A 204 -21.72 -1.19 -14.98
CA PRO A 204 -22.60 -0.08 -15.33
C PRO A 204 -23.40 0.42 -14.12
N ASN A 205 -23.96 -0.51 -13.33
CA ASN A 205 -24.77 -0.21 -12.15
C ASN A 205 -23.96 -0.46 -10.87
N ILE A 206 -23.96 0.52 -9.97
CA ILE A 206 -23.17 0.46 -8.75
C ILE A 206 -23.98 -0.24 -7.66
N ASN A 207 -23.46 -1.37 -7.17
CA ASN A 207 -24.07 -2.10 -6.06
C ASN A 207 -23.75 -1.39 -4.74
N ARG A 208 -24.73 -1.28 -3.83
CA ARG A 208 -24.50 -0.74 -2.48
C ARG A 208 -23.47 -1.56 -1.72
N GLY A 209 -23.49 -2.90 -1.88
CA GLY A 209 -22.52 -3.79 -1.27
C GLY A 209 -21.08 -3.49 -1.68
N SER A 210 -20.81 -3.19 -2.96
CA SER A 210 -19.45 -2.84 -3.42
C SER A 210 -18.98 -1.49 -2.88
N LEU A 211 -19.88 -0.51 -2.70
CA LEU A 211 -19.53 0.77 -2.07
C LEU A 211 -19.23 0.63 -0.58
N ILE A 212 -20.00 -0.21 0.14
CA ILE A 212 -19.73 -0.52 1.55
C ILE A 212 -18.39 -1.24 1.67
N ALA A 213 -18.15 -2.24 0.82
CA ALA A 213 -16.87 -2.94 0.78
C ALA A 213 -15.70 -1.99 0.49
N LEU A 214 -15.86 -1.04 -0.45
CA LEU A 214 -14.87 -0.01 -0.73
C LEU A 214 -14.60 0.86 0.52
N CYS A 215 -15.65 1.33 1.19
CA CYS A 215 -15.54 2.11 2.42
C CYS A 215 -14.80 1.34 3.52
N VAL A 216 -15.17 0.09 3.78
CA VAL A 216 -14.51 -0.78 4.77
C VAL A 216 -13.04 -1.02 4.41
N SER A 217 -12.73 -1.29 3.14
CA SER A 217 -11.35 -1.48 2.69
C SER A 217 -10.49 -0.21 2.86
N ASN A 218 -11.06 0.98 2.59
CA ASN A 218 -10.40 2.26 2.83
C ASN A 218 -10.10 2.47 4.32
N VAL A 219 -11.02 2.08 5.21
CA VAL A 219 -10.82 2.19 6.67
C VAL A 219 -9.67 1.30 7.14
N PHE A 220 -9.66 0.02 6.72
CA PHE A 220 -8.55 -0.89 7.05
C PHE A 220 -7.22 -0.50 6.40
N PHE A 221 -7.26 0.25 5.29
CA PHE A 221 -6.04 0.80 4.70
C PHE A 221 -5.50 2.01 5.48
N MET A 222 -6.37 2.92 5.93
CA MET A 222 -5.97 4.16 6.62
C MET A 222 -5.65 3.96 8.10
N LEU A 223 -6.37 3.10 8.83
CA LEU A 223 -6.20 2.94 10.28
C LEU A 223 -4.79 2.49 10.70
N PRO A 224 -4.10 1.57 10.00
CA PRO A 224 -2.75 1.15 10.38
C PRO A 224 -1.67 2.13 9.93
N TRP A 225 -1.93 2.99 8.94
CA TRP A 225 -0.85 3.70 8.25
C TRP A 225 -1.18 5.17 7.97
N GLN A 226 -0.43 6.06 8.64
CA GLN A 226 -0.59 7.52 8.53
C GLN A 226 -0.46 8.05 7.10
N PHE A 227 0.44 7.49 6.30
CA PHE A 227 0.72 7.98 4.94
C PHE A 227 -0.26 7.46 3.89
N ALA A 228 -1.21 6.60 4.26
CA ALA A 228 -2.22 6.05 3.36
C ALA A 228 -2.99 7.14 2.58
N GLN A 229 -3.19 8.31 3.21
CA GLN A 229 -3.88 9.46 2.62
C GLN A 229 -3.20 9.96 1.34
N PHE A 230 -1.87 9.92 1.25
CA PHE A 230 -1.14 10.33 0.05
C PHE A 230 -1.39 9.35 -1.12
N VAL A 231 -1.45 8.05 -0.82
CA VAL A 231 -1.77 7.03 -1.82
C VAL A 231 -3.22 7.22 -2.31
N LEU A 232 -4.18 7.42 -1.41
CA LEU A 232 -5.57 7.68 -1.79
C LEU A 232 -5.74 9.00 -2.54
N LEU A 233 -4.94 10.04 -2.24
CA LEU A 233 -4.91 11.29 -3.00
C LEU A 233 -4.53 11.04 -4.47
N THR A 234 -3.49 10.23 -4.74
CA THR A 234 -3.12 9.90 -6.14
C THR A 234 -4.24 9.17 -6.88
N GLN A 235 -5.00 8.33 -6.16
CA GLN A 235 -6.14 7.61 -6.72
C GLN A 235 -7.31 8.54 -7.03
N ILE A 236 -7.66 9.44 -6.12
CA ILE A 236 -8.70 10.44 -6.36
C ILE A 236 -8.31 11.40 -7.49
N ALA A 237 -7.04 11.81 -7.55
CA ALA A 237 -6.51 12.62 -8.65
C ALA A 237 -6.64 11.89 -10.00
N SER A 238 -6.28 10.60 -10.05
CA SER A 238 -6.42 9.78 -11.26
C SER A 238 -7.88 9.60 -11.66
N LEU A 239 -8.78 9.34 -10.71
CA LEU A 239 -10.23 9.26 -10.97
C LEU A 239 -10.82 10.58 -11.48
N PHE A 240 -10.39 11.70 -10.90
CA PHE A 240 -10.80 13.02 -11.34
C PHE A 240 -10.33 13.31 -12.76
N ALA A 241 -9.07 12.98 -13.10
CA ALA A 241 -8.57 13.10 -14.47
C ALA A 241 -9.37 12.25 -15.47
N VAL A 242 -9.75 11.02 -15.10
CA VAL A 242 -10.60 10.16 -15.96
C VAL A 242 -12.02 10.75 -16.12
N TYR A 243 -12.57 11.39 -15.09
CA TYR A 243 -13.83 12.14 -15.17
C TYR A 243 -13.72 13.35 -16.08
N VAL A 244 -12.67 14.17 -15.93
CA VAL A 244 -12.44 15.37 -16.74
C VAL A 244 -12.39 15.01 -18.22
N VAL A 245 -11.71 13.92 -18.58
CA VAL A 245 -11.65 13.42 -19.97
C VAL A 245 -12.99 12.85 -20.47
N GLY A 246 -13.95 12.58 -19.58
CA GLY A 246 -15.31 12.15 -19.94
C GLY A 246 -15.52 10.64 -19.97
N TYR A 247 -14.60 9.84 -19.42
CA TYR A 247 -14.74 8.37 -19.37
C TYR A 247 -15.60 7.85 -18.22
N ILE A 248 -15.87 8.67 -17.20
CA ILE A 248 -16.67 8.33 -16.01
C ILE A 248 -17.79 9.36 -15.83
N ASP A 249 -19.01 8.88 -15.57
CA ASP A 249 -20.15 9.74 -15.27
C ASP A 249 -20.00 10.45 -13.90
N SER A 250 -20.48 11.70 -13.81
CA SER A 250 -20.47 12.49 -12.57
C SER A 250 -21.14 11.77 -11.39
N LEU A 251 -22.29 11.11 -11.63
CA LEU A 251 -23.01 10.34 -10.61
C LEU A 251 -22.22 9.14 -10.08
N LYS A 252 -21.43 8.49 -10.95
CA LYS A 252 -20.58 7.37 -10.56
C LYS A 252 -19.42 7.87 -9.69
N LEU A 253 -18.78 8.96 -10.10
CA LEU A 253 -17.70 9.57 -9.31
C LEU A 253 -18.21 10.10 -7.96
N GLN A 254 -19.37 10.76 -7.89
CA GLN A 254 -19.98 11.21 -6.63
C GLN A 254 -20.19 10.07 -5.64
N LYS A 255 -20.70 8.92 -6.09
CA LYS A 255 -20.90 7.74 -5.21
C LYS A 255 -19.58 7.19 -4.69
N ILE A 256 -18.52 7.18 -5.51
CA ILE A 256 -17.18 6.77 -5.09
C ILE A 256 -16.64 7.78 -4.05
N LEU A 257 -16.72 9.09 -4.33
CA LEU A 257 -16.31 10.14 -3.40
C LEU A 257 -17.04 10.08 -2.06
N CYS A 258 -18.35 9.78 -2.08
CA CYS A 258 -19.14 9.57 -0.87
C CYS A 258 -18.58 8.42 -0.02
N ALA A 259 -18.19 7.29 -0.63
CA ALA A 259 -17.54 6.18 0.09
C ALA A 259 -16.18 6.59 0.67
N HIS A 260 -15.39 7.38 -0.06
CA HIS A 260 -14.11 7.91 0.43
C HIS A 260 -14.31 8.90 1.59
N MET A 261 -15.27 9.83 1.50
CA MET A 261 -15.63 10.76 2.57
C MET A 261 -16.17 10.04 3.81
N ALA A 262 -17.03 9.04 3.63
CA ALA A 262 -17.53 8.21 4.73
C ALA A 262 -16.38 7.46 5.44
N SER A 263 -15.44 6.89 4.67
CA SER A 263 -14.27 6.22 5.24
C SER A 263 -13.35 7.17 6.00
N LEU A 264 -13.17 8.40 5.51
CA LEU A 264 -12.40 9.46 6.18
C LEU A 264 -13.06 9.86 7.51
N ALA A 265 -14.38 10.09 7.50
CA ALA A 265 -15.15 10.43 8.70
C ALA A 265 -15.10 9.30 9.76
N LEU A 266 -15.24 8.04 9.33
CA LEU A 266 -15.14 6.90 10.24
C LEU A 266 -13.73 6.77 10.84
N CYS A 267 -12.68 6.96 10.03
CA CYS A 267 -11.31 6.96 10.54
C CYS A 267 -11.05 8.13 11.51
N PHE A 268 -11.62 9.31 11.25
CA PHE A 268 -11.52 10.45 12.16
C PHE A 268 -12.10 10.14 13.54
N ILE A 269 -13.28 9.51 13.57
CA ILE A 269 -13.94 9.08 14.81
C ILE A 269 -13.11 8.02 15.52
N LEU A 270 -12.67 6.99 14.79
CA LEU A 270 -11.90 5.89 15.37
C LEU A 270 -10.60 6.41 15.97
N MET A 271 -9.84 7.24 15.25
CA MET A 271 -8.55 7.79 15.70
C MET A 271 -8.66 8.95 16.70
N PHE A 272 -9.76 9.05 17.45
CA PHE A 272 -9.96 10.04 18.52
C PHE A 272 -9.76 11.50 18.06
N GLY A 273 -10.31 11.83 16.89
CA GLY A 273 -10.24 13.19 16.33
C GLY A 273 -8.81 13.60 15.99
N ASN A 274 -8.10 12.75 15.24
CA ASN A 274 -6.79 13.10 14.70
C ASN A 274 -6.92 14.26 13.70
N SER A 275 -6.41 15.44 14.09
CA SER A 275 -6.49 16.66 13.30
C SER A 275 -5.72 16.56 11.97
N MET A 276 -4.62 15.79 11.92
CA MET A 276 -3.82 15.58 10.71
C MET A 276 -4.64 14.98 9.57
N LEU A 277 -5.61 14.11 9.88
CA LEU A 277 -6.47 13.46 8.88
C LEU A 277 -7.37 14.48 8.16
N LEU A 278 -7.91 15.45 8.90
CA LEU A 278 -8.84 16.45 8.37
C LEU A 278 -8.12 17.60 7.66
N THR A 279 -6.91 17.96 8.11
CA THR A 279 -6.07 18.99 7.46
C THR A 279 -5.27 18.46 6.27
N SER A 280 -5.47 17.19 5.88
CA SER A 280 -4.74 16.54 4.81
C SER A 280 -5.11 17.05 3.42
N TYR A 281 -4.16 16.98 2.49
CA TYR A 281 -4.41 17.23 1.06
C TYR A 281 -5.50 16.31 0.49
N TYR A 282 -5.61 15.08 1.01
CA TYR A 282 -6.64 14.13 0.62
C TYR A 282 -8.04 14.61 1.00
N ALA A 283 -8.26 15.02 2.26
CA ALA A 283 -9.54 15.57 2.71
C ALA A 283 -9.94 16.81 1.91
N ALA A 284 -8.98 17.73 1.70
CA ALA A 284 -9.21 18.92 0.87
C ALA A 284 -9.56 18.55 -0.58
N SER A 285 -8.89 17.56 -1.17
CA SER A 285 -9.16 17.08 -2.53
C SER A 285 -10.56 16.52 -2.71
N LEU A 286 -11.04 15.73 -1.76
CA LEU A 286 -12.39 15.17 -1.82
C LEU A 286 -13.45 16.28 -1.78
N ALA A 287 -13.30 17.25 -0.87
CA ALA A 287 -14.24 18.37 -0.74
C ALA A 287 -14.27 19.25 -1.99
N VAL A 288 -13.10 19.57 -2.56
CA VAL A 288 -13.00 20.41 -3.77
C VAL A 288 -13.60 19.69 -4.98
N ILE A 289 -13.28 18.40 -5.19
CA ILE A 289 -13.87 17.64 -6.30
C ILE A 289 -15.38 17.54 -6.15
N TRP A 290 -15.87 17.29 -4.94
CA TRP A 290 -17.31 17.28 -4.67
C TRP A 290 -17.98 18.60 -5.07
N GLY A 291 -17.38 19.73 -4.66
CA GLY A 291 -17.84 21.07 -5.04
C GLY A 291 -17.82 21.31 -6.55
N ILE A 292 -16.76 20.87 -7.24
CA ILE A 292 -16.66 20.95 -8.72
C ILE A 292 -17.78 20.14 -9.38
N LEU A 293 -18.07 18.92 -8.91
CA LEU A 293 -19.12 18.08 -9.47
C LEU A 293 -20.54 18.63 -9.28
N GLU A 294 -20.79 19.36 -8.19
CA GLU A 294 -22.07 20.04 -7.98
C GLU A 294 -22.19 21.33 -8.82
N LEU A 295 -21.06 21.99 -9.11
CA LEU A 295 -21.01 23.24 -9.86
C LEU A 295 -20.96 23.03 -11.38
N SER A 296 -20.35 21.94 -11.85
CA SER A 296 -20.15 21.63 -13.28
C SER A 296 -21.42 21.67 -14.14
N PRO A 297 -22.59 21.11 -13.74
CA PRO A 297 -23.80 21.21 -14.57
C PRO A 297 -24.32 22.65 -14.74
N LYS A 298 -23.97 23.56 -13.82
CA LYS A 298 -24.32 24.99 -13.91
C LYS A 298 -23.36 25.74 -14.83
N LEU A 299 -22.07 25.38 -14.82
CA LEU A 299 -21.01 26.02 -15.60
C LEU A 299 -21.00 25.57 -17.08
N LEU A 300 -21.36 24.31 -17.35
CA LEU A 300 -21.47 23.75 -18.70
C LEU A 300 -22.55 24.42 -19.57
N LYS A 301 -23.56 25.07 -18.98
CA LYS A 301 -24.53 25.89 -19.73
C LYS A 301 -23.92 27.16 -20.34
N MET A 302 -22.71 27.53 -19.96
CA MET A 302 -22.13 28.85 -20.26
C MET A 302 -20.93 28.83 -21.21
N SER A 303 -20.34 27.68 -21.54
CA SER A 303 -19.08 27.60 -22.32
C SER A 303 -19.13 26.59 -23.47
N ARG A 304 -18.72 27.03 -24.68
CA ARG A 304 -18.78 26.28 -25.96
C ARG A 304 -17.46 25.60 -26.37
N ARG A 305 -16.40 25.58 -25.55
CA ARG A 305 -15.11 24.95 -25.90
C ARG A 305 -14.67 23.94 -24.84
N GLU A 306 -14.79 22.66 -25.18
CA GLU A 306 -14.55 21.50 -24.30
C GLU A 306 -13.10 21.42 -23.77
N VAL A 307 -12.08 21.74 -24.59
CA VAL A 307 -10.66 21.63 -24.17
C VAL A 307 -10.27 22.67 -23.12
N SER A 308 -10.85 23.88 -23.19
CA SER A 308 -10.60 24.92 -22.17
C SER A 308 -11.20 24.55 -20.82
N LEU A 309 -12.26 23.73 -20.81
CA LEU A 309 -12.94 23.33 -19.58
C LEU A 309 -12.11 22.34 -18.77
N TRP A 310 -11.41 21.39 -19.43
CA TRP A 310 -10.54 20.44 -18.74
C TRP A 310 -9.41 21.13 -17.98
N ALA A 311 -8.76 22.10 -18.63
CA ALA A 311 -7.71 22.89 -18.00
C ALA A 311 -8.27 23.69 -16.80
N ILE A 312 -9.44 24.32 -16.97
CA ILE A 312 -10.08 25.09 -15.90
C ILE A 312 -10.44 24.20 -14.70
N GLU A 313 -11.06 23.03 -14.93
CA GLU A 313 -11.42 22.10 -13.86
C GLU A 313 -10.19 21.54 -13.15
N GLY A 314 -9.13 21.21 -13.89
CA GLY A 314 -7.85 20.77 -13.33
C GLY A 314 -7.17 21.83 -12.48
N PHE A 315 -7.08 23.08 -12.97
CA PHE A 315 -6.51 24.20 -12.21
C PHE A 315 -7.38 24.56 -11.00
N ALA A 316 -8.71 24.54 -11.13
CA ALA A 316 -9.63 24.79 -10.03
C ALA A 316 -9.45 23.74 -8.92
N TRP A 317 -9.28 22.47 -9.29
CA TRP A 317 -8.97 21.41 -8.33
C TRP A 317 -7.63 21.63 -7.64
N LEU A 318 -6.54 21.83 -8.39
CA LEU A 318 -5.20 22.04 -7.81
C LEU A 318 -5.15 23.27 -6.89
N PHE A 319 -5.64 24.41 -7.35
CA PHE A 319 -5.64 25.63 -6.54
C PHE A 319 -6.59 25.51 -5.35
N GLY A 320 -7.82 25.02 -5.59
CA GLY A 320 -8.82 24.83 -4.55
C GLY A 320 -8.32 23.91 -3.43
N THR A 321 -7.61 22.83 -3.76
CA THR A 321 -7.05 21.90 -2.77
C THR A 321 -5.96 22.53 -1.92
N VAL A 322 -5.02 23.26 -2.53
CA VAL A 322 -3.96 23.97 -1.80
C VAL A 322 -4.56 25.05 -0.90
N THR A 323 -5.50 25.84 -1.41
CA THR A 323 -6.17 26.90 -0.64
C THR A 323 -6.98 26.31 0.52
N LEU A 324 -7.80 25.28 0.27
CA LEU A 324 -8.62 24.67 1.32
C LEU A 324 -7.75 24.00 2.38
N LYS A 325 -6.68 23.30 1.97
CA LYS A 325 -5.69 22.73 2.90
C LYS A 325 -5.10 23.83 3.78
N TYR A 326 -4.60 24.91 3.20
CA TYR A 326 -4.04 26.03 3.96
C TYR A 326 -5.05 26.63 4.96
N LEU A 327 -6.29 26.85 4.54
CA LEU A 327 -7.36 27.36 5.40
C LEU A 327 -7.67 26.41 6.55
N THR A 328 -7.78 25.10 6.27
CA THR A 328 -8.04 24.10 7.32
C THR A 328 -6.87 24.00 8.30
N SER A 329 -5.62 24.02 7.83
CA SER A 329 -4.44 24.04 8.70
C SER A 329 -4.41 25.27 9.60
N LEU A 330 -4.82 26.45 9.09
CA LEU A 330 -4.91 27.68 9.87
C LEU A 330 -5.99 27.59 10.97
N ILE A 331 -7.17 27.04 10.64
CA ILE A 331 -8.29 26.89 11.59
C ILE A 331 -7.93 25.94 12.73
N PHE A 332 -7.28 24.83 12.43
CA PHE A 332 -6.92 23.81 13.43
C PHE A 332 -5.57 24.08 14.12
N GLY A 333 -4.81 25.09 13.69
CA GLY A 333 -3.51 25.43 14.26
C GLY A 333 -2.45 24.33 14.11
N VAL A 334 -2.57 23.48 13.08
CA VAL A 334 -1.68 22.32 12.88
C VAL A 334 -0.54 22.70 11.94
N ALA A 335 0.70 22.68 12.47
CA ALA A 335 1.92 22.91 11.70
C ALA A 335 2.60 21.60 11.22
N ASP A 336 2.08 20.43 11.61
CA ASP A 336 2.79 19.15 11.50
C ASP A 336 3.07 18.66 10.07
N ASP A 337 2.33 19.12 9.06
CA ASP A 337 2.60 18.77 7.64
C ASP A 337 3.78 19.54 7.03
N ALA A 338 4.42 20.43 7.81
CA ALA A 338 5.60 21.16 7.36
C ALA A 338 6.73 20.20 6.95
N HIS A 339 6.90 19.06 7.62
CA HIS A 339 8.01 18.14 7.35
C HIS A 339 8.01 17.55 5.93
N ILE A 340 6.85 17.14 5.40
CA ILE A 340 6.78 16.58 4.03
C ILE A 340 6.98 17.67 2.98
N SER A 341 6.39 18.85 3.20
CA SER A 341 6.62 20.00 2.33
C SER A 341 8.08 20.45 2.37
N ASN A 342 8.71 20.46 3.54
CA ASN A 342 10.12 20.81 3.72
C ASN A 342 11.03 19.76 3.07
N LEU A 343 10.68 18.47 3.16
CA LEU A 343 11.38 17.39 2.47
C LEU A 343 11.35 17.58 0.94
N LEU A 344 10.18 17.88 0.37
CA LEU A 344 10.08 18.16 -1.06
C LEU A 344 10.83 19.45 -1.45
N LYS A 345 10.73 20.53 -0.66
CA LYS A 345 11.52 21.75 -0.85
C LYS A 345 13.02 21.50 -0.75
N SER A 346 13.45 20.60 0.13
CA SER A 346 14.85 20.22 0.27
C SER A 346 15.36 19.55 -1.00
N LYS A 347 14.57 18.61 -1.56
CA LYS A 347 14.92 17.90 -2.80
C LYS A 347 14.97 18.78 -4.04
N PHE A 348 14.04 19.73 -4.19
CA PHE A 348 13.92 20.53 -5.42
C PHE A 348 14.56 21.92 -5.34
N ILE A 349 14.55 22.55 -4.17
CA ILE A 349 14.94 23.95 -3.96
C ILE A 349 16.21 24.04 -3.11
N GLY A 350 16.68 22.91 -2.53
CA GLY A 350 17.88 22.89 -1.69
C GLY A 350 17.65 23.46 -0.28
N TYR A 351 16.40 23.51 0.19
CA TYR A 351 16.07 23.91 1.56
C TYR A 351 16.71 22.95 2.59
N LYS A 352 17.24 23.48 3.69
CA LYS A 352 17.89 22.70 4.74
C LYS A 352 17.40 23.15 6.11
N ASP A 353 16.80 22.23 6.84
CA ASP A 353 16.50 22.28 8.27
C ASP A 353 17.04 20.97 8.90
N PHE A 354 17.00 20.86 10.23
CA PHE A 354 17.52 19.68 10.92
C PHE A 354 16.81 18.39 10.46
N ASP A 355 15.48 18.44 10.33
CA ASP A 355 14.68 17.28 9.94
C ASP A 355 14.96 16.83 8.50
N THR A 356 15.05 17.76 7.55
CA THR A 356 15.36 17.47 6.14
C THR A 356 16.77 16.92 5.96
N LEU A 357 17.74 17.37 6.77
CA LEU A 357 19.08 16.79 6.78
C LEU A 357 19.07 15.37 7.36
N MET A 358 18.28 15.13 8.41
CA MET A 358 18.11 13.78 8.96
C MET A 358 17.47 12.84 7.92
N TYR A 359 16.41 13.29 7.22
CA TYR A 359 15.73 12.49 6.21
C TYR A 359 16.57 12.28 4.94
N THR A 360 17.35 13.27 4.50
CA THR A 360 18.19 13.11 3.29
C THR A 360 19.41 12.22 3.51
N CYS A 361 19.84 11.99 4.77
CA CYS A 361 20.86 10.99 5.11
C CYS A 361 20.36 9.54 5.05
N ALA A 362 19.05 9.31 5.13
CA ALA A 362 18.46 7.98 5.11
C ALA A 362 18.15 7.56 3.66
N ALA A 363 18.71 6.43 3.21
CA ALA A 363 18.56 5.93 1.83
C ALA A 363 17.09 5.69 1.45
N GLU A 364 16.22 5.42 2.42
CA GLU A 364 14.79 5.17 2.21
C GLU A 364 14.03 6.39 1.68
N PHE A 365 14.48 7.61 2.01
CA PHE A 365 13.87 8.86 1.59
C PHE A 365 14.59 9.51 0.42
N ASP A 366 15.65 8.90 -0.10
CA ASP A 366 16.34 9.39 -1.28
C ASP A 366 15.57 9.08 -2.57
N PHE A 367 16.04 9.61 -3.70
CA PHE A 367 15.53 9.25 -5.02
C PHE A 367 15.72 7.76 -5.31
N MET A 368 14.94 7.24 -6.28
CA MET A 368 15.06 5.84 -6.69
C MET A 368 16.48 5.52 -7.21
N GLU A 369 17.03 4.43 -6.69
CA GLU A 369 18.31 3.87 -7.15
C GLU A 369 18.28 3.54 -8.65
N LYS A 370 19.36 3.89 -9.37
CA LYS A 370 19.50 3.61 -10.81
C LYS A 370 19.49 2.11 -11.13
N GLU A 371 19.80 1.25 -10.15
CA GLU A 371 19.74 -0.20 -10.31
C GLU A 371 18.31 -0.72 -10.41
N THR A 372 17.34 -0.06 -9.79
CA THR A 372 15.96 -0.53 -9.72
C THR A 372 15.32 -0.66 -11.13
N PRO A 373 15.36 0.37 -12.01
CA PRO A 373 14.91 0.23 -13.41
C PRO A 373 15.69 -0.82 -14.22
N ILE A 374 16.99 -1.02 -13.93
CA ILE A 374 17.82 -2.03 -14.59
C ILE A 374 17.33 -3.43 -14.21
N ARG A 375 17.02 -3.66 -12.93
CA ARG A 375 16.43 -4.92 -12.45
C ARG A 375 15.08 -5.20 -13.13
N TYR A 376 14.21 -4.19 -13.26
CA TYR A 376 12.93 -4.35 -13.98
C TYR A 376 13.11 -4.67 -15.47
N THR A 377 14.18 -4.18 -16.08
CA THR A 377 14.48 -4.48 -17.49
C THR A 377 15.02 -5.90 -17.64
N LYS A 378 15.88 -6.35 -16.72
CA LYS A 378 16.40 -7.73 -16.68
C LYS A 378 15.28 -8.75 -16.49
N THR A 379 14.30 -8.47 -15.63
CA THR A 379 13.12 -9.33 -15.45
C THR A 379 12.05 -9.14 -16.54
N LEU A 380 12.31 -8.32 -17.55
CA LEU A 380 11.39 -7.96 -18.64
C LEU A 380 10.06 -7.32 -18.20
N LEU A 381 9.93 -6.98 -16.91
CA LEU A 381 8.75 -6.34 -16.35
C LEU A 381 8.53 -4.95 -16.98
N LEU A 382 9.57 -4.13 -17.01
CA LEU A 382 9.49 -2.76 -17.54
C LEU A 382 9.20 -2.75 -19.06
N PRO A 383 9.92 -3.49 -19.92
CA PRO A 383 9.60 -3.58 -21.35
C PRO A 383 8.17 -3.99 -21.63
N VAL A 384 7.65 -4.99 -20.92
CA VAL A 384 6.27 -5.45 -21.11
C VAL A 384 5.26 -4.39 -20.73
N VAL A 385 5.43 -3.75 -19.57
CA VAL A 385 4.49 -2.71 -19.13
C VAL A 385 4.56 -1.48 -20.04
N LEU A 386 5.72 -1.13 -20.59
CA LEU A 386 5.85 -0.05 -21.57
C LEU A 386 5.08 -0.36 -22.87
N VAL A 387 5.12 -1.61 -23.35
CA VAL A 387 4.32 -2.04 -24.51
C VAL A 387 2.83 -1.92 -24.19
N VAL A 388 2.39 -2.43 -23.03
CA VAL A 388 0.99 -2.33 -22.58
C VAL A 388 0.56 -0.85 -22.49
N PHE A 389 1.39 0.00 -21.90
CA PHE A 389 1.14 1.42 -21.76
C PHE A 389 1.03 2.10 -23.13
N GLY A 390 1.95 1.81 -24.05
CA GLY A 390 1.91 2.32 -25.42
C GLY A 390 0.67 1.90 -26.21
N VAL A 391 0.18 0.68 -25.99
CA VAL A 391 -1.10 0.24 -26.58
C VAL A 391 -2.29 1.01 -26.00
N ILE A 392 -2.30 1.26 -24.68
CA ILE A 392 -3.36 2.04 -24.03
C ILE A 392 -3.34 3.48 -24.55
N THR A 393 -2.18 4.14 -24.62
CA THR A 393 -2.09 5.54 -25.09
C THR A 393 -2.49 5.67 -26.56
N ARG A 394 -2.07 4.73 -27.41
CA ARG A 394 -2.51 4.70 -28.81
C ARG A 394 -4.04 4.59 -28.91
N LYS A 395 -4.65 3.67 -28.16
CA LYS A 395 -6.11 3.53 -28.15
C LYS A 395 -6.83 4.77 -27.63
N VAL A 396 -6.30 5.43 -26.59
CA VAL A 396 -6.86 6.69 -26.09
C VAL A 396 -6.80 7.78 -27.17
N SER A 397 -5.70 7.85 -27.94
CA SER A 397 -5.56 8.78 -29.06
C SER A 397 -6.54 8.46 -30.19
N ASP A 398 -6.74 7.18 -30.52
CA ASP A 398 -7.68 6.75 -31.55
C ASP A 398 -9.14 7.03 -31.11
N SER A 399 -9.49 6.70 -29.87
CA SER A 399 -10.82 6.97 -29.29
C SER A 399 -11.11 8.46 -29.03
N PHE A 400 -10.09 9.33 -29.04
CA PHE A 400 -10.31 10.78 -29.04
C PHE A 400 -11.07 11.25 -30.29
N SER A 401 -10.99 10.46 -31.38
CA SER A 401 -11.72 10.71 -32.63
C SER A 401 -13.10 10.05 -32.70
N GLU A 402 -13.32 8.95 -31.96
CA GLU A 402 -14.60 8.22 -31.89
C GLU A 402 -15.08 8.13 -30.44
N LEU A 403 -15.96 9.07 -30.08
CA LEU A 403 -16.57 9.21 -28.77
C LEU A 403 -17.48 8.02 -28.44
N THR A 404 -16.96 6.85 -28.04
CA THR A 404 -17.77 5.81 -27.39
C THR A 404 -16.94 4.61 -26.93
N SER A 405 -16.64 4.53 -25.63
CA SER A 405 -16.83 3.30 -24.83
C SER A 405 -16.39 3.49 -23.38
N SER A 406 -17.38 3.58 -22.48
CA SER A 406 -17.21 3.65 -21.02
C SER A 406 -16.41 2.48 -20.43
N SER A 407 -16.29 1.37 -21.16
CA SER A 407 -15.51 0.19 -20.76
C SER A 407 -14.00 0.46 -20.66
N PHE A 408 -13.45 1.44 -21.39
CA PHE A 408 -12.02 1.77 -21.36
C PHE A 408 -11.60 2.64 -20.18
N GLY A 409 -12.52 3.32 -19.49
CA GLY A 409 -12.20 4.23 -18.38
C GLY A 409 -11.39 3.57 -17.26
N GLY A 410 -11.64 2.28 -17.00
CA GLY A 410 -10.86 1.51 -16.02
C GLY A 410 -9.40 1.30 -16.41
N LEU A 411 -9.07 1.13 -17.70
CA LEU A 411 -7.69 0.97 -18.17
C LEU A 411 -6.94 2.30 -18.13
N VAL A 412 -7.60 3.40 -18.49
CA VAL A 412 -7.04 4.76 -18.39
C VAL A 412 -6.73 5.11 -16.94
N TYR A 413 -7.64 4.77 -16.01
CA TYR A 413 -7.39 4.90 -14.57
C TYR A 413 -6.10 4.21 -14.15
N HIS A 414 -5.90 2.94 -14.54
CA HIS A 414 -4.68 2.20 -14.17
C HIS A 414 -3.40 2.77 -14.79
N ALA A 415 -3.48 3.32 -16.01
CA ALA A 415 -2.35 4.00 -16.65
C ALA A 415 -1.97 5.29 -15.93
N LEU A 416 -2.95 6.12 -15.55
CA LEU A 416 -2.71 7.34 -14.77
C LEU A 416 -2.20 7.03 -13.36
N GLN A 417 -2.77 6.01 -12.72
CA GLN A 417 -2.31 5.55 -11.41
C GLN A 417 -0.86 5.04 -11.46
N LEU A 418 -0.49 4.32 -12.53
CA LEU A 418 0.87 3.86 -12.74
C LEU A 418 1.84 5.04 -12.88
N LEU A 419 1.46 6.08 -13.62
CA LEU A 419 2.27 7.30 -13.75
C LEU A 419 2.45 7.98 -12.39
N ALA A 420 1.38 8.11 -11.61
CA ALA A 420 1.43 8.69 -10.27
C ALA A 420 2.35 7.90 -9.32
N TYR A 421 2.27 6.57 -9.31
CA TYR A 421 3.17 5.72 -8.53
C TYR A 421 4.61 5.75 -9.05
N THR A 422 4.81 5.97 -10.35
CA THR A 422 6.16 6.14 -10.92
C THR A 422 6.80 7.42 -10.41
N VAL A 423 6.07 8.54 -10.46
CA VAL A 423 6.54 9.81 -9.89
C VAL A 423 6.83 9.65 -8.40
N LEU A 424 5.90 9.05 -7.65
CA LEU A 424 6.06 8.85 -6.20
C LEU A 424 7.28 7.99 -5.86
N GLY A 425 7.49 6.88 -6.57
CA GLY A 425 8.63 6.00 -6.39
C GLY A 425 9.96 6.63 -6.80
N ILE A 426 9.97 7.49 -7.82
CA ILE A 426 11.19 8.23 -8.22
C ILE A 426 11.59 9.21 -7.13
N LEU A 427 10.63 9.90 -6.51
CA LEU A 427 10.90 10.93 -5.50
C LEU A 427 11.36 10.34 -4.16
N ILE A 428 10.80 9.20 -3.77
CA ILE A 428 11.04 8.53 -2.47
C ILE A 428 11.21 7.03 -2.71
N MET A 429 12.42 6.51 -2.48
CA MET A 429 12.78 5.11 -2.72
C MET A 429 11.85 4.14 -1.99
N ARG A 430 11.49 4.40 -0.72
CA ARG A 430 10.55 3.56 0.07
C ARG A 430 9.19 3.39 -0.60
N LEU A 431 8.74 4.33 -1.45
CA LEU A 431 7.44 4.28 -2.11
C LEU A 431 7.44 3.46 -3.41
N LYS A 432 8.59 2.93 -3.84
CA LYS A 432 8.65 1.95 -4.94
C LYS A 432 7.84 0.67 -4.66
N LEU A 433 7.58 0.38 -3.38
CA LEU A 433 6.70 -0.70 -2.92
C LEU A 433 5.26 -0.61 -3.46
N PHE A 434 4.81 0.58 -3.91
CA PHE A 434 3.52 0.74 -4.60
C PHE A 434 3.67 0.59 -6.11
N LEU A 435 4.77 1.07 -6.68
CA LEU A 435 5.06 1.02 -8.10
C LEU A 435 5.24 -0.41 -8.61
N THR A 436 6.16 -1.18 -8.02
CA THR A 436 6.55 -2.50 -8.54
C THR A 436 5.37 -3.47 -8.62
N PRO A 437 4.55 -3.63 -7.56
CA PRO A 437 3.45 -4.57 -7.65
C PRO A 437 2.33 -4.08 -8.59
N HIS A 438 2.16 -2.76 -8.75
CA HIS A 438 1.24 -2.22 -9.76
C HIS A 438 1.73 -2.49 -11.18
N LEU A 439 3.05 -2.44 -11.44
CA LEU A 439 3.66 -2.92 -12.68
C LEU A 439 3.33 -4.40 -12.93
N CYS A 440 3.42 -5.25 -11.90
CA CYS A 440 3.08 -6.68 -11.99
C CYS A 440 1.59 -6.91 -12.33
N ILE A 441 0.68 -6.07 -11.81
CA ILE A 441 -0.74 -6.11 -12.18
C ILE A 441 -0.91 -5.68 -13.65
N MET A 442 -0.26 -4.59 -14.07
CA MET A 442 -0.33 -4.11 -15.45
C MET A 442 0.24 -5.11 -16.45
N ALA A 443 1.26 -5.90 -16.07
CA ALA A 443 1.79 -6.99 -16.89
C ALA A 443 0.74 -8.08 -17.20
N SER A 444 -0.28 -8.28 -16.35
CA SER A 444 -1.36 -9.23 -16.64
C SER A 444 -2.13 -8.90 -17.91
N LEU A 445 -2.15 -7.62 -18.31
CA LEU A 445 -2.87 -7.17 -19.49
C LEU A 445 -2.30 -7.77 -20.77
N VAL A 446 -1.06 -8.29 -20.78
CA VAL A 446 -0.51 -9.07 -21.92
C VAL A 446 -1.36 -10.28 -22.27
N CYS A 447 -1.98 -10.87 -21.25
CA CYS A 447 -2.89 -12.01 -21.40
C CYS A 447 -4.34 -11.58 -21.59
N SER A 448 -4.60 -10.28 -21.82
CA SER A 448 -5.96 -9.76 -21.80
C SER A 448 -6.77 -10.24 -22.99
N LYS A 449 -7.94 -10.79 -22.69
CA LYS A 449 -9.00 -11.06 -23.69
C LYS A 449 -9.91 -9.85 -23.87
N GLN A 450 -9.82 -8.87 -22.96
CA GLN A 450 -10.73 -7.74 -22.89
C GLN A 450 -9.95 -6.45 -23.18
N GLY A 451 -10.20 -5.87 -24.36
CA GLY A 451 -9.73 -4.51 -24.68
C GLY A 451 -8.43 -4.39 -25.47
N ILE A 452 -7.73 -5.48 -25.83
CA ILE A 452 -6.52 -5.45 -26.70
C ILE A 452 -6.62 -6.56 -27.78
N GLU A 453 -7.76 -6.67 -28.45
CA GLU A 453 -7.93 -7.63 -29.56
C GLU A 453 -7.30 -7.14 -30.89
N THR A 454 -6.87 -5.89 -30.96
CA THR A 454 -6.41 -5.25 -32.21
C THR A 454 -4.92 -5.47 -32.53
N CYS A 455 -4.15 -6.14 -31.68
CA CYS A 455 -2.76 -6.48 -32.01
C CYS A 455 -2.70 -7.91 -32.59
N PRO A 456 -2.33 -8.11 -33.87
CA PRO A 456 -2.34 -9.43 -34.51
C PRO A 456 -1.39 -10.44 -33.83
N PHE A 457 -0.42 -9.97 -33.04
CA PHE A 457 0.48 -10.79 -32.24
C PHE A 457 -0.20 -11.41 -30.99
N TRP A 458 -1.33 -10.85 -30.54
CA TRP A 458 -2.04 -11.25 -29.31
C TRP A 458 -3.19 -12.23 -29.53
N GLY A 459 -3.50 -12.59 -30.78
CA GLY A 459 -4.54 -13.57 -31.14
C GLY A 459 -4.33 -14.97 -30.53
N ARG A 460 -3.15 -15.24 -29.96
CA ARG A 460 -2.86 -16.38 -29.07
C ARG A 460 -2.27 -15.86 -27.76
N GLY A 461 -3.09 -15.23 -26.91
CA GLY A 461 -2.65 -14.69 -25.61
C GLY A 461 -1.86 -15.67 -24.73
N GLY A 462 -2.04 -16.99 -24.92
CA GLY A 462 -1.22 -18.03 -24.27
C GLY A 462 0.22 -18.11 -24.78
N GLY A 463 0.48 -17.86 -26.07
CA GLY A 463 1.82 -17.93 -26.66
C GLY A 463 2.72 -16.76 -26.26
N VAL A 464 2.17 -15.54 -26.20
CA VAL A 464 2.91 -14.34 -25.75
C VAL A 464 3.23 -14.45 -24.25
N ALA A 465 2.28 -14.93 -23.44
CA ALA A 465 2.52 -15.21 -22.03
C ALA A 465 3.61 -16.26 -21.83
N PHE A 466 3.57 -17.36 -22.61
CA PHE A 466 4.56 -18.43 -22.53
C PHE A 466 5.96 -17.98 -22.98
N CYS A 467 6.07 -17.20 -24.05
CA CYS A 467 7.33 -16.59 -24.47
C CYS A 467 7.86 -15.60 -23.43
N HIS A 468 6.98 -14.77 -22.84
CA HIS A 468 7.37 -13.84 -21.79
C HIS A 468 7.90 -14.59 -20.56
N LEU A 469 7.18 -15.61 -20.09
CA LEU A 469 7.61 -16.46 -18.97
C LEU A 469 8.90 -17.22 -19.27
N SER A 470 9.08 -17.72 -20.49
CA SER A 470 10.31 -18.40 -20.92
C SER A 470 11.51 -17.44 -20.90
N LEU A 471 11.34 -16.22 -21.41
CA LEU A 471 12.39 -15.19 -21.40
C LEU A 471 12.70 -14.69 -19.98
N MET A 472 11.67 -14.55 -19.14
CA MET A 472 11.84 -14.24 -17.71
C MET A 472 12.61 -15.35 -16.99
N SER A 473 12.37 -16.62 -17.32
CA SER A 473 13.12 -17.73 -16.73
C SER A 473 14.58 -17.78 -17.19
N CYS A 474 14.89 -17.35 -18.42
CA CYS A 474 16.26 -17.28 -18.92
C CYS A 474 17.09 -16.16 -18.28
N HIS A 475 16.48 -15.01 -18.00
CA HIS A 475 17.18 -13.83 -17.44
C HIS A 475 16.98 -13.63 -15.94
N GLY A 476 15.97 -14.28 -15.34
CA GLY A 476 15.61 -14.20 -13.93
C GLY A 476 16.32 -15.23 -13.05
N THR A 477 17.27 -16.00 -13.59
CA THR A 477 18.22 -16.76 -12.77
C THR A 477 19.18 -15.77 -12.11
N PRO A 478 19.20 -15.66 -10.77
CA PRO A 478 20.25 -14.89 -10.13
C PRO A 478 21.57 -15.57 -10.45
N SER A 479 22.46 -14.86 -11.13
CA SER A 479 23.89 -15.18 -11.07
C SER A 479 24.26 -15.29 -9.58
N PRO A 480 24.94 -16.34 -9.12
CA PRO A 480 25.33 -16.50 -7.73
C PRO A 480 26.41 -15.45 -7.42
N SER A 481 26.00 -14.22 -7.12
CA SER A 481 26.85 -13.24 -6.48
C SER A 481 26.90 -13.61 -5.00
N ILE A 482 27.77 -14.57 -4.71
CA ILE A 482 28.30 -14.79 -3.37
C ILE A 482 28.99 -13.48 -2.98
N HIS A 483 28.27 -12.58 -2.32
CA HIS A 483 28.91 -11.56 -1.51
C HIS A 483 29.36 -12.23 -0.22
N CYS A 484 30.55 -12.82 -0.26
CA CYS A 484 31.35 -12.99 0.94
C CYS A 484 31.62 -11.59 1.50
N HIS A 485 30.85 -11.21 2.52
CA HIS A 485 31.30 -10.18 3.44
C HIS A 485 32.41 -10.80 4.27
N THR A 486 33.66 -10.50 3.90
CA THR A 486 34.80 -10.52 4.83
C THR A 486 34.71 -9.33 5.77
#